data_AF-A0A941VPX8-F1
#
_entry.id   AF-A0A941VPX8-F1
#
_cell.length_a   1.000
_cell.length_b   1.000
_cell.length_c   1.000
_cell.angle_alpha   90.00
_cell.angle_beta   90.00
_cell.angle_gamma   90.00
#
_symmetry.space_group_name_H-M   'P 1'
#
loop_
_entity.id
_entity.type
_entity.pdbx_description
1 polymer ?
#
loop_
_entity_poly.entity_id
_entity_poly.type
_entity_poly.pdbx_seq_one_letter_code
_entity_poly.pdbx_strand_id
1 'polypeptide(L)'
;MRPYLDLLRHVLEHGTRKSDRTGTGTLSVFGAQLRFDLNAGFPLITTKKVHLKSIIHELLWFLQGSGDNNWLKERGVSIWDEWAGPDGDLGPVYGVQWRSWPTPDGGHVDQIAEAVKTIKANPDSRRIIVSAWNVADIPKMALAPCHAFFQFYVADGKLSCQLYQRSADIFLTRWNCN
;
A
#
# COMPACT_ATOMS: atom_id res chain seq x y z
N MET A 1 5.63 17.89 -0.68
CA MET A 1 6.01 17.63 -2.09
C MET A 1 7.50 17.56 -2.36
N ARG A 2 8.34 18.43 -1.76
CA ARG A 2 9.80 18.38 -1.92
C ARG A 2 10.42 16.99 -1.68
N PRO A 3 10.01 16.19 -0.66
CA PRO A 3 10.57 14.86 -0.45
C PRO A 3 10.42 13.91 -1.66
N TYR A 4 9.29 13.96 -2.36
CA TYR A 4 9.05 13.14 -3.55
C TYR A 4 9.98 13.53 -4.71
N LEU A 5 10.13 14.83 -4.98
CA LEU A 5 10.99 15.32 -6.05
C LEU A 5 12.48 15.06 -5.75
N ASP A 6 12.87 15.17 -4.48
CA ASP A 6 14.23 14.88 -4.03
C ASP A 6 14.55 13.39 -4.22
N LEU A 7 13.60 12.49 -3.94
CA LEU A 7 13.76 11.06 -4.22
C LEU A 7 13.89 10.79 -5.73
N LEU A 8 13.02 11.37 -6.56
CA LEU A 8 13.13 11.22 -8.01
C LEU A 8 14.50 11.67 -8.53
N ARG A 9 14.97 12.83 -8.08
CA ARG A 9 16.29 13.36 -8.44
C ARG A 9 17.40 12.40 -7.99
N HIS A 10 17.34 11.93 -6.74
CA HIS A 10 18.32 11.00 -6.20
C HIS A 10 18.40 9.69 -7.01
N VAL A 11 17.27 9.12 -7.43
CA VAL A 11 17.24 7.93 -8.28
C VAL A 11 17.83 8.20 -9.67
N LEU A 12 17.59 9.38 -10.25
CA LEU A 12 18.15 9.75 -11.55
C LEU A 12 19.66 9.97 -11.50
N GLU A 13 20.16 10.60 -10.44
CA GLU A 13 21.57 10.97 -10.30
C GLU A 13 22.44 9.81 -9.78
N HIS A 14 21.89 8.95 -8.93
CA HIS A 14 22.65 7.91 -8.21
C HIS A 14 22.12 6.49 -8.39
N GLY A 15 21.01 6.31 -9.12
CA GLY A 15 20.41 5.01 -9.34
C GLY A 15 21.29 4.07 -10.16
N THR A 16 21.34 2.80 -9.77
CA THR A 16 22.01 1.76 -10.55
C THR A 16 21.04 1.18 -11.57
N ARG A 17 21.52 0.98 -12.81
CA ARG A 17 20.73 0.29 -13.84
C ARG A 17 20.48 -1.16 -13.44
N LYS A 18 19.23 -1.59 -13.49
CA LYS A 18 18.82 -2.96 -13.13
C LYS A 18 17.75 -3.46 -14.08
N SER A 19 17.90 -4.68 -14.57
CA SER A 19 16.84 -5.38 -15.30
C SER A 19 15.68 -5.73 -14.36
N ASP A 20 14.47 -5.80 -14.90
CA ASP A 20 13.27 -6.12 -14.12
C ASP A 20 12.44 -7.21 -14.83
N ARG A 21 11.36 -7.67 -14.19
CA ARG A 21 10.53 -8.78 -14.69
C ARG A 21 9.77 -8.44 -15.97
N THR A 22 9.50 -7.16 -16.25
CA THR A 22 8.82 -6.75 -17.49
C THR A 22 9.79 -6.59 -18.68
N GLY A 23 11.10 -6.64 -18.43
CA GLY A 23 12.12 -6.43 -19.46
C GLY A 23 12.29 -4.96 -19.89
N THR A 24 11.68 -4.01 -19.17
CA THR A 24 11.79 -2.57 -19.48
C THR A 24 13.12 -2.00 -19.00
N GLY A 25 13.64 -2.49 -17.87
CA GLY A 25 14.83 -1.95 -17.22
C GLY A 25 14.52 -0.72 -16.35
N THR A 26 15.31 -0.53 -15.30
CA THR A 26 15.06 0.49 -14.26
C THR A 26 16.35 1.19 -13.84
N LEU A 27 16.22 2.42 -13.33
CA LEU A 27 17.20 3.01 -12.42
C LEU A 27 16.70 2.79 -10.99
N SER A 28 17.55 2.22 -10.14
CA SER A 28 17.12 1.72 -8.82
C SER A 28 18.05 2.17 -7.70
N VAL A 29 17.43 2.52 -6.58
CA VAL A 29 18.07 2.68 -5.26
C VAL A 29 17.33 1.78 -4.26
N PHE A 30 17.98 1.42 -3.16
CA PHE A 30 17.40 0.56 -2.13
C PHE A 30 17.43 1.25 -0.76
N GLY A 31 16.31 1.19 -0.02
CA GLY A 31 16.23 1.73 1.34
C GLY A 31 15.97 3.24 1.44
N ALA A 32 15.27 3.83 0.46
CA ALA A 32 14.85 5.23 0.55
C ALA A 32 13.73 5.42 1.59
N GLN A 33 13.75 6.53 2.32
CA GLN A 33 12.71 6.90 3.28
C GLN A 33 12.21 8.32 3.04
N LEU A 34 10.89 8.49 3.07
CA LEU A 34 10.21 9.77 2.98
C LEU A 34 9.43 10.03 4.28
N ARG A 35 9.24 11.31 4.61
CA ARG A 35 8.41 11.75 5.74
C ARG A 35 7.54 12.92 5.31
N PHE A 36 6.28 12.88 5.71
CA PHE A 36 5.29 13.91 5.42
C PHE A 36 4.60 14.31 6.72
N ASP A 37 4.58 15.62 7.03
CA ASP A 37 3.77 16.15 8.12
C ASP A 37 2.38 16.45 7.58
N LEU A 38 1.39 15.67 8.01
CA LEU A 38 0.01 15.81 7.56
C LEU A 38 -0.68 17.07 8.12
N ASN A 39 -0.12 17.70 9.17
CA ASN A 39 -0.62 19.01 9.64
C ASN A 39 -0.26 20.15 8.68
N ALA A 40 0.81 19.98 7.90
CA ALA A 40 1.22 20.96 6.89
C ALA A 40 0.38 20.86 5.60
N GLY A 41 -0.45 19.81 5.47
CA GLY A 41 -1.33 19.58 4.34
C GLY A 41 -1.33 18.13 3.85
N PHE A 42 -2.29 17.79 3.01
CA PHE A 42 -2.40 16.45 2.42
C PHE A 42 -1.31 16.25 1.34
N PRO A 43 -0.46 15.20 1.43
CA PRO A 43 0.74 15.04 0.60
C PRO A 43 0.50 14.57 -0.84
N LEU A 44 -0.61 15.00 -1.46
CA LEU A 44 -0.92 14.65 -2.84
C LEU A 44 0.06 15.30 -3.83
N ILE A 45 0.53 14.52 -4.80
CA ILE A 45 1.43 15.02 -5.85
C ILE A 45 0.75 16.15 -6.65
N THR A 46 1.35 17.35 -6.64
CA THR A 46 0.83 18.53 -7.35
C THR A 46 1.55 18.83 -8.67
N THR A 47 2.72 18.24 -8.92
CA THR A 47 3.51 18.46 -10.14
C THR A 47 2.97 17.73 -11.37
N LYS A 48 1.95 16.89 -11.19
CA LYS A 48 1.17 16.24 -12.24
C LYS A 48 -0.24 15.95 -11.74
N LYS A 49 -1.21 15.89 -12.64
CA LYS A 49 -2.60 15.52 -12.27
C LYS A 49 -2.63 14.10 -11.72
N VAL A 50 -3.25 13.90 -10.55
CA VAL A 50 -3.44 12.58 -9.93
C VAL A 50 -4.91 12.19 -10.02
N HIS A 51 -5.22 10.94 -10.34
CA HIS A 51 -6.60 10.47 -10.47
C HIS A 51 -7.15 10.04 -9.09
N LEU A 52 -7.43 11.04 -8.24
CA LEU A 52 -7.81 10.88 -6.82
C LEU A 52 -9.01 9.93 -6.62
N LYS A 53 -9.96 9.91 -7.56
CA LYS A 53 -11.11 8.98 -7.54
C LYS A 53 -10.66 7.52 -7.40
N SER A 54 -9.63 7.11 -8.13
CA SER A 54 -9.11 5.73 -8.05
C SER A 54 -8.53 5.43 -6.67
N ILE A 55 -7.79 6.36 -6.05
CA ILE A 55 -7.20 6.17 -4.70
C ILE A 55 -8.29 5.90 -3.67
N ILE A 56 -9.32 6.75 -3.67
CA ILE A 56 -10.36 6.69 -2.66
C ILE A 56 -11.11 5.37 -2.80
N HIS A 57 -11.50 4.99 -4.02
CA HIS A 57 -12.19 3.73 -4.24
C HIS A 57 -11.31 2.51 -3.93
N GLU A 58 -10.02 2.53 -4.27
CA GLU A 58 -9.09 1.46 -3.94
C GLU A 58 -8.94 1.29 -2.42
N LEU A 59 -8.76 2.38 -1.67
CA LEU A 59 -8.67 2.32 -0.22
C LEU A 59 -9.97 1.80 0.41
N LEU A 60 -11.13 2.26 -0.08
CA LEU A 60 -12.43 1.75 0.37
C LEU A 60 -12.63 0.27 0.02
N TRP A 61 -12.10 -0.18 -1.12
CA TRP A 61 -12.14 -1.58 -1.54
C TRP A 61 -11.24 -2.46 -0.66
N PHE A 62 -10.02 -2.02 -0.33
CA PHE A 62 -9.17 -2.68 0.66
C PHE A 62 -9.86 -2.77 2.02
N LEU A 63 -10.46 -1.67 2.50
CA LEU A 63 -11.16 -1.64 3.77
C LEU A 63 -12.41 -2.52 3.78
N GLN A 64 -13.01 -2.85 2.64
CA GLN A 64 -14.11 -3.82 2.56
C GLN A 64 -13.64 -5.28 2.66
N GLY A 65 -12.33 -5.53 2.53
CA GLY A 65 -11.79 -6.88 2.59
C GLY A 65 -11.89 -7.67 1.28
N SER A 66 -12.18 -6.99 0.16
CA SER A 66 -12.41 -7.65 -1.13
C SER A 66 -11.11 -7.99 -1.86
N GLY A 67 -11.13 -9.13 -2.57
CA GLY A 67 -10.15 -9.54 -3.59
C GLY A 67 -10.71 -9.50 -5.01
N ASP A 68 -11.94 -8.99 -5.20
CA ASP A 68 -12.63 -8.94 -6.49
C ASP A 68 -12.60 -7.52 -7.09
N ASN A 69 -12.03 -7.41 -8.28
CA ASN A 69 -11.90 -6.17 -9.04
C ASN A 69 -13.24 -5.63 -9.61
N ASN A 70 -14.29 -6.45 -9.69
CA ASN A 70 -15.58 -6.03 -10.26
C ASN A 70 -16.16 -4.81 -9.51
N TRP A 71 -15.99 -4.74 -8.20
CA TRP A 71 -16.44 -3.61 -7.38
C TRP A 71 -15.79 -2.28 -7.82
N LEU A 72 -14.53 -2.31 -8.23
CA LEU A 72 -13.79 -1.16 -8.74
C LEU A 72 -14.26 -0.79 -10.16
N LYS A 73 -14.43 -1.80 -11.03
CA LYS A 73 -14.93 -1.64 -12.41
C LYS A 73 -16.30 -0.96 -12.45
N GLU A 74 -17.24 -1.40 -11.62
CA GLU A 74 -18.56 -0.78 -11.47
C GLU A 74 -18.51 0.71 -11.12
N ARG A 75 -17.41 1.15 -10.48
CA ARG A 75 -17.18 2.55 -10.06
C ARG A 75 -16.29 3.30 -11.04
N GLY A 76 -15.97 2.71 -12.19
CA GLY A 76 -15.13 3.29 -13.24
C GLY A 76 -13.68 3.41 -12.82
N VAL A 77 -13.18 2.45 -12.05
CA VAL A 77 -11.78 2.33 -11.64
C VAL A 77 -11.19 1.05 -12.25
N SER A 78 -10.20 1.19 -13.12
CA SER A 78 -9.59 0.10 -13.90
C SER A 78 -8.14 -0.21 -13.53
N ILE A 79 -7.65 0.33 -12.40
CA ILE A 79 -6.23 0.23 -12.02
C ILE A 79 -5.77 -1.19 -11.64
N TRP A 80 -6.69 -2.14 -11.55
CA TRP A 80 -6.40 -3.55 -11.25
C TRP A 80 -6.72 -4.49 -12.42
N ASP A 81 -7.19 -3.97 -13.57
CA ASP A 81 -7.68 -4.75 -14.70
C ASP A 81 -6.62 -5.66 -15.32
N GLU A 82 -5.35 -5.22 -15.34
CA GLU A 82 -4.25 -5.98 -15.94
C GLU A 82 -3.85 -7.23 -15.14
N TRP A 83 -4.27 -7.32 -13.86
CA TRP A 83 -3.91 -8.43 -12.97
C TRP A 83 -5.10 -9.33 -12.65
N ALA A 84 -6.33 -8.87 -12.86
CA ALA A 84 -7.52 -9.62 -12.52
C ALA A 84 -7.72 -10.83 -13.45
N GLY A 85 -8.18 -11.94 -12.89
CA GLY A 85 -8.65 -13.10 -13.65
C GLY A 85 -9.90 -12.78 -14.50
N PRO A 86 -10.35 -13.72 -15.35
CA PRO A 86 -11.52 -13.52 -16.22
C PRO A 86 -12.80 -13.17 -15.45
N ASP A 87 -12.93 -13.61 -14.21
CA ASP A 87 -14.04 -13.36 -13.30
C ASP A 87 -13.85 -12.12 -12.40
N GLY A 88 -12.69 -11.46 -12.48
CA GLY A 88 -12.35 -10.31 -11.64
C GLY A 88 -11.51 -10.65 -10.40
N ASP A 89 -11.22 -11.94 -10.14
CA ASP A 89 -10.49 -12.36 -8.95
C ASP A 89 -9.00 -11.96 -9.01
N LEU A 90 -8.49 -11.44 -7.90
CA LEU A 90 -7.08 -11.12 -7.68
C LEU A 90 -6.42 -12.07 -6.67
N GLY A 91 -7.19 -13.01 -6.11
CA GLY A 91 -6.79 -13.86 -5.00
C GLY A 91 -6.75 -13.09 -3.68
N PRO A 92 -6.07 -13.64 -2.66
CA PRO A 92 -6.09 -13.09 -1.30
C PRO A 92 -5.12 -11.90 -1.14
N VAL A 93 -5.29 -10.86 -1.94
CA VAL A 93 -4.49 -9.62 -1.92
C VAL A 93 -4.85 -8.72 -0.72
N TYR A 94 -4.33 -7.49 -0.69
CA TYR A 94 -4.35 -6.56 0.46
C TYR A 94 -5.63 -6.58 1.31
N GLY A 95 -6.80 -6.33 0.71
CA GLY A 95 -8.06 -6.25 1.45
C GLY A 95 -8.34 -7.52 2.25
N VAL A 96 -8.20 -8.68 1.59
CA VAL A 96 -8.36 -10.00 2.22
C VAL A 96 -7.42 -10.16 3.40
N GLN A 97 -6.13 -9.82 3.24
CA GLN A 97 -5.16 -9.91 4.34
C GLN A 97 -5.46 -8.90 5.46
N TRP A 98 -5.93 -7.69 5.14
CA TRP A 98 -6.19 -6.64 6.12
C TRP A 98 -7.41 -6.94 7.00
N ARG A 99 -8.46 -7.54 6.44
CA ARG A 99 -9.74 -7.76 7.12
C ARG A 99 -9.99 -9.21 7.51
N SER A 100 -9.29 -10.17 6.89
CA SER A 100 -9.58 -11.61 7.03
C SER A 100 -8.33 -12.47 6.85
N TRP A 101 -7.22 -12.10 7.51
CA TRP A 101 -5.98 -12.88 7.47
C TRP A 101 -6.24 -14.30 8.00
N PRO A 102 -6.04 -15.37 7.21
CA PRO A 102 -6.37 -16.73 7.63
C PRO A 102 -5.42 -17.25 8.72
N THR A 103 -5.96 -17.93 9.72
CA THR A 103 -5.18 -18.58 10.78
C THR A 103 -5.10 -20.10 10.59
N PRO A 104 -4.06 -20.77 11.10
CA PRO A 104 -3.88 -22.22 10.92
C PRO A 104 -5.02 -23.10 11.46
N ASP A 105 -5.79 -22.59 12.43
CA ASP A 105 -6.96 -23.23 13.03
C ASP A 105 -8.27 -22.97 12.25
N GLY A 106 -8.20 -22.31 11.09
CA GLY A 106 -9.35 -22.05 10.22
C GLY A 106 -10.14 -20.78 10.55
N GLY A 107 -9.66 -19.98 11.50
CA GLY A 107 -10.19 -18.64 11.80
C GLY A 107 -9.63 -17.55 10.88
N HIS A 108 -9.93 -16.30 11.24
CA HIS A 108 -9.38 -15.12 10.57
C HIS A 108 -9.08 -13.99 11.56
N VAL A 109 -8.10 -13.15 11.22
CA VAL A 109 -7.74 -11.93 11.97
C VAL A 109 -8.10 -10.68 11.15
N ASP A 110 -8.90 -9.79 11.75
CA ASP A 110 -9.17 -8.45 11.21
C ASP A 110 -8.16 -7.45 11.78
N GLN A 111 -7.03 -7.32 11.09
CA GLN A 111 -5.90 -6.48 11.53
C GLN A 111 -6.26 -4.99 11.61
N ILE A 112 -7.19 -4.51 10.76
CA ILE A 112 -7.65 -3.11 10.79
C ILE A 112 -8.46 -2.86 12.06
N ALA A 113 -9.41 -3.75 12.38
CA ALA A 113 -10.21 -3.63 13.60
C ALA A 113 -9.33 -3.70 14.85
N GLU A 114 -8.36 -4.61 14.88
CA GLU A 114 -7.39 -4.72 15.98
C GLU A 114 -6.50 -3.47 16.10
N ALA A 115 -6.01 -2.92 14.99
CA ALA A 115 -5.22 -1.69 15.00
C ALA A 115 -6.04 -0.52 15.57
N VAL A 116 -7.27 -0.30 15.08
CA VAL A 116 -8.15 0.77 15.58
C VAL A 116 -8.48 0.58 17.06
N LYS A 117 -8.79 -0.65 17.48
CA LYS A 117 -9.04 -0.98 18.89
C LYS A 117 -7.83 -0.66 19.75
N THR A 118 -6.63 -1.04 19.30
CA THR A 118 -5.39 -0.82 20.03
C THR A 118 -5.02 0.65 20.11
N ILE A 119 -5.18 1.43 19.03
CA ILE A 119 -4.98 2.89 19.06
C ILE A 119 -5.86 3.56 20.13
N LYS A 120 -7.11 3.11 20.27
CA LYS A 120 -8.05 3.67 21.25
C LYS A 120 -7.77 3.23 22.69
N ALA A 121 -7.39 1.96 22.89
CA ALA A 121 -7.29 1.36 24.22
C ALA A 121 -5.85 1.35 24.79
N ASN A 122 -4.84 1.31 23.93
CA ASN A 122 -3.41 1.25 24.28
C ASN A 122 -2.55 1.96 23.22
N PRO A 123 -2.63 3.30 23.13
CA PRO A 123 -1.94 4.08 22.09
C PRO A 123 -0.41 3.96 22.13
N ASP A 124 0.18 3.65 23.28
CA ASP A 124 1.62 3.48 23.46
C ASP A 124 2.14 2.11 22.96
N SER A 125 1.23 1.25 22.49
CA SER A 125 1.59 -0.05 21.94
C SER A 125 2.57 0.10 20.78
N ARG A 126 3.71 -0.58 20.88
CA ARG A 126 4.70 -0.69 19.80
C ARG A 126 4.36 -1.77 18.78
N ARG A 127 3.14 -2.31 18.84
CA ARG A 127 2.68 -3.47 18.06
C ARG A 127 1.41 -3.20 17.25
N ILE A 128 1.08 -1.92 17.02
CA ILE A 128 -0.07 -1.53 16.18
C ILE A 128 0.34 -1.68 14.72
N ILE A 129 0.19 -2.89 14.19
CA ILE A 129 0.77 -3.32 12.92
C ILE A 129 -0.32 -3.93 12.04
N VAL A 130 -0.19 -3.72 10.74
CA VAL A 130 -0.94 -4.44 9.71
C VAL A 130 0.04 -4.93 8.65
N SER A 131 -0.04 -6.21 8.31
CA SER A 131 0.76 -6.84 7.27
C SER A 131 -0.14 -7.34 6.15
N ALA A 132 0.25 -7.09 4.90
CA ALA A 132 -0.29 -7.79 3.73
C ALA A 132 0.59 -9.01 3.34
N TRP A 133 1.77 -9.16 3.96
CA TRP A 133 2.78 -10.14 3.54
C TRP A 133 2.53 -11.53 4.12
N ASN A 134 1.46 -12.18 3.69
CA ASN A 134 1.17 -13.57 4.06
C ASN A 134 1.95 -14.54 3.16
N VAL A 135 3.05 -15.08 3.70
CA VAL A 135 3.99 -15.93 2.97
C VAL A 135 3.31 -17.13 2.29
N ALA A 136 2.32 -17.74 2.95
CA ALA A 136 1.63 -18.92 2.43
C ALA A 136 0.66 -18.59 1.28
N ASP A 137 0.13 -17.37 1.26
CA ASP A 137 -0.86 -16.94 0.28
C ASP A 137 -0.26 -16.17 -0.90
N ILE A 138 0.98 -15.68 -0.81
CA ILE A 138 1.66 -14.97 -1.92
C ILE A 138 1.54 -15.71 -3.27
N PRO A 139 1.75 -17.04 -3.37
CA PRO A 139 1.63 -17.75 -4.65
C PRO A 139 0.22 -17.74 -5.25
N LYS A 140 -0.82 -17.43 -4.45
CA LYS A 140 -2.22 -17.36 -4.87
C LYS A 140 -2.64 -15.93 -5.27
N MET A 141 -1.81 -14.93 -4.99
CA MET A 141 -2.10 -13.53 -5.29
C MET A 141 -1.73 -13.21 -6.73
N ALA A 142 -2.57 -12.45 -7.43
CA ALA A 142 -2.27 -11.96 -8.78
C ALA A 142 -0.98 -11.12 -8.84
N LEU A 143 -0.68 -10.40 -7.75
CA LEU A 143 0.59 -9.71 -7.55
C LEU A 143 0.96 -9.73 -6.07
N ALA A 144 2.22 -10.06 -5.76
CA ALA A 144 2.72 -9.97 -4.39
C ALA A 144 2.61 -8.52 -3.85
N PRO A 145 2.27 -8.29 -2.57
CA PRO A 145 2.00 -6.96 -2.04
C PRO A 145 3.18 -6.01 -2.15
N CYS A 146 3.02 -4.84 -2.79
CA CYS A 146 4.06 -3.82 -2.87
C CYS A 146 4.18 -3.04 -1.55
N HIS A 147 3.05 -2.54 -1.04
CA HIS A 147 2.92 -1.92 0.28
C HIS A 147 2.64 -3.03 1.31
N ALA A 148 3.72 -3.64 1.77
CA ALA A 148 3.69 -4.96 2.40
C ALA A 148 3.33 -4.92 3.89
N PHE A 149 3.69 -3.85 4.58
CA PHE A 149 3.60 -3.75 6.04
C PHE A 149 3.49 -2.29 6.45
N PHE A 150 2.61 -1.97 7.40
CA PHE A 150 2.58 -0.65 8.01
C PHE A 150 2.35 -0.72 9.51
N GLN A 151 2.90 0.28 10.20
CA GLN A 151 2.84 0.42 11.64
C GLN A 151 2.30 1.80 12.02
N PHE A 152 1.42 1.83 13.02
CA PHE A 152 0.95 3.06 13.64
C PHE A 152 1.73 3.38 14.92
N TYR A 153 1.77 4.68 15.24
CA TYR A 153 2.41 5.21 16.43
C TYR A 153 1.63 6.43 16.92
N VAL A 154 1.45 6.56 18.23
CA VAL A 154 0.79 7.72 18.85
C VAL A 154 1.76 8.41 19.79
N ALA A 155 1.87 9.74 19.67
CA ALA A 155 2.59 10.59 20.61
C ALA A 155 1.99 11.99 20.61
N ASP A 156 1.88 12.62 21.78
CA ASP A 156 1.34 13.98 21.95
C ASP A 156 -0.04 14.16 21.27
N GLY A 157 -0.89 13.14 21.36
CA GLY A 157 -2.21 13.13 20.72
C GLY A 157 -2.20 13.05 19.19
N LYS A 158 -1.04 12.83 18.55
CA LYS A 158 -0.87 12.74 17.10
C LYS A 158 -0.66 11.29 16.67
N LEU A 159 -1.38 10.87 15.63
CA LEU A 159 -1.22 9.57 14.99
C LEU A 159 -0.22 9.67 13.82
N SER A 160 0.80 8.82 13.85
CA SER A 160 1.74 8.61 12.75
C SER A 160 1.53 7.22 12.13
N CYS A 161 1.85 7.09 10.85
CA CYS A 161 1.88 5.82 10.13
C CYS A 161 3.20 5.70 9.38
N GLN A 162 3.86 4.53 9.49
CA GLN A 162 5.03 4.19 8.70
C GLN A 162 4.68 3.01 7.79
N LEU A 163 4.86 3.20 6.49
CA LEU A 163 4.69 2.15 5.48
C LEU A 163 6.06 1.62 5.03
N TYR A 164 6.20 0.29 5.02
CA TYR A 164 7.27 -0.40 4.32
C TYR A 164 6.78 -0.87 2.95
N GLN A 165 7.28 -0.22 1.90
CA GLN A 165 7.01 -0.59 0.52
C GLN A 165 8.22 -1.31 -0.08
N ARG A 166 8.10 -2.61 -0.35
CA ARG A 166 9.21 -3.45 -0.84
C ARG A 166 9.63 -3.15 -2.27
N SER A 167 8.75 -2.53 -3.06
CA SER A 167 8.95 -2.21 -4.47
C SER A 167 8.07 -1.02 -4.83
N ALA A 168 8.66 0.01 -5.41
CA ALA A 168 7.98 1.25 -5.76
C ALA A 168 8.36 1.69 -7.16
N ASP A 169 7.38 1.76 -8.07
CA ASP A 169 7.53 2.54 -9.28
C ASP A 169 7.33 4.02 -8.92
N ILE A 170 8.41 4.73 -8.65
CA ILE A 170 8.31 6.10 -8.13
C ILE A 170 7.70 7.10 -9.12
N PHE A 171 7.56 6.75 -10.40
CA PHE A 171 6.90 7.61 -11.39
C PHE A 171 5.42 7.26 -11.56
N LEU A 172 5.06 5.99 -11.75
CA LEU A 172 3.66 5.56 -11.95
C LEU A 172 2.90 5.36 -10.64
N THR A 173 3.57 4.96 -9.55
CA THR A 173 2.95 4.85 -8.23
C THR A 173 2.75 6.27 -7.69
N ARG A 174 1.65 6.92 -8.11
CA ARG A 174 1.26 8.26 -7.68
C ARG A 174 0.72 8.29 -6.23
N TRP A 175 0.66 7.12 -5.58
CA TRP A 175 -0.37 6.78 -4.59
C TRP A 175 0.19 6.39 -3.22
N ASN A 176 1.34 5.70 -3.17
CA ASN A 176 1.89 5.13 -1.92
C ASN A 176 2.82 6.07 -1.15
N CYS A 177 2.97 7.32 -1.59
CA CYS A 177 3.64 8.37 -0.84
C CYS A 177 2.68 9.16 0.08
N ASN A 178 1.40 8.75 0.16
CA ASN A 178 0.38 9.35 1.02
C ASN A 178 0.25 8.61 2.36
#